data_AF-A0A4V1UX61-F1
#
_entry.id   AF-A0A4V1UX61-F1
#
_cell.length_a   1.000
_cell.length_b   1.000
_cell.length_c   1.000
_cell.angle_alpha   90.00
_cell.angle_beta   90.00
_cell.angle_gamma   90.00
#
_symmetry.space_group_name_H-M   'P 1'
#
loop_
_entity.id
_entity.type
_entity.pdbx_description
1 polymer ?
#
loop_
_entity_poly.entity_id
_entity_poly.type
_entity_poly.pdbx_seq_one_letter_code
_entity_poly.pdbx_strand_id
1 'polypeptide(L)'
;MKQLSIYCAAMSLSAAFSSFVCAQTPTPVAVLGSSKAASVANLRCEYLSNPMGIDAPKPRLSWNIQGGRRGWMQTAYRLQVASTAELLKAGKPDLWDSGQVASSQTLNVRYAGKTLSSGTRCFWRVQVWGNNEAKPSTFSPTQFWEMGLLSPSDWQAQWITIPVQRRADVTGVELPSSPFLRKTFTLDKPIKQATLFATARGIYEMRLNGSKVGDELMAPGWTDYRLRTQYQAYDVTRHLKRGANAVGAIIGDGWYAGYVGMGRERNHYGDLPAIRAQLDVEYSDGTHQIVSSDASWQGSTGPIVYSDMLMGELYDARKAQPNWDTTRFTPVGWKNATVAPEFTNSSTVDVTSQVATAVKNNRLSILSGNDLAGDPAFNTVKNLRVEYTLNGVKGTRTAAEKETL
;
A
#
# COMPACT_ATOMS: atom_id res chain seq x y z
N MET A 1 -40.16 37.09 22.30
CA MET A 1 -39.90 37.36 23.73
C MET A 1 -38.41 37.18 23.97
N LYS A 2 -37.59 38.12 24.43
CA LYS A 2 -37.69 39.55 24.74
C LYS A 2 -36.29 40.13 24.45
N GLN A 3 -36.22 41.20 23.68
CA GLN A 3 -35.10 42.14 23.67
C GLN A 3 -34.99 42.78 25.06
N LEU A 4 -33.77 43.05 25.52
CA LEU A 4 -33.53 43.91 26.67
C LEU A 4 -32.57 45.02 26.24
N SER A 5 -33.16 46.16 25.87
CA SER A 5 -32.48 47.45 25.74
C SER A 5 -32.64 48.18 27.07
N ILE A 6 -31.55 48.64 27.68
CA ILE A 6 -31.59 49.54 28.83
C ILE A 6 -31.09 50.91 28.33
N TYR A 7 -32.01 51.87 28.27
CA TYR A 7 -31.73 53.30 28.25
C TYR A 7 -31.58 53.78 29.68
N CYS A 8 -30.57 54.60 29.97
CA CYS A 8 -30.50 55.38 31.20
C CYS A 8 -30.24 56.85 30.87
N ALA A 9 -30.88 57.69 31.66
CA ALA A 9 -31.27 59.06 31.38
C ALA A 9 -30.12 60.08 31.43
N ALA A 10 -30.33 61.16 30.68
CA ALA A 10 -29.54 62.37 30.69
C ALA A 10 -29.66 63.10 32.04
N MET A 11 -28.54 63.67 32.49
CA MET A 11 -28.54 64.79 33.43
C MET A 11 -27.59 65.84 32.87
N SER A 12 -28.16 66.98 32.51
CA SER A 12 -27.50 68.15 31.95
C SER A 12 -26.85 68.97 33.06
N LEU A 13 -25.56 69.26 32.91
CA LEU A 13 -24.93 70.43 33.53
C LEU A 13 -24.27 71.25 32.42
N SER A 14 -24.77 72.48 32.25
CA SER A 14 -24.21 73.49 31.37
C SER A 14 -23.04 74.17 32.08
N ALA A 15 -21.85 74.11 31.49
CA ALA A 15 -20.75 75.01 31.81
C ALA A 15 -20.09 75.42 30.48
N ALA A 16 -20.30 76.67 30.10
CA ALA A 16 -19.65 77.30 28.97
C ALA A 16 -18.20 77.58 29.30
N PHE A 17 -17.25 77.01 28.56
CA PHE A 17 -15.87 77.50 28.52
C PHE A 17 -15.24 77.28 27.14
N SER A 18 -14.79 78.40 26.59
CA SER A 18 -13.88 78.71 25.48
C SER A 18 -13.42 77.59 24.55
N SER A 19 -13.76 77.77 23.27
CA SER A 19 -13.23 77.09 22.10
C SER A 19 -11.72 77.29 21.95
N PHE A 20 -10.93 76.26 22.27
CA PHE A 20 -9.65 76.00 21.63
C PHE A 20 -9.84 74.77 20.72
N VAL A 21 -9.85 75.00 19.40
CA VAL A 21 -9.75 73.92 18.41
C VAL A 21 -8.31 73.41 18.44
N CYS A 22 -8.05 72.41 19.27
CA CYS A 22 -6.84 71.60 19.13
C CYS A 22 -7.14 70.58 18.03
N ALA A 23 -6.56 70.76 16.84
CA ALA A 23 -6.59 69.77 15.78
C ALA A 23 -5.83 68.52 16.25
N GLN A 24 -6.55 67.59 16.90
CA GLN A 24 -6.05 66.25 17.15
C GLN A 24 -6.12 65.50 15.83
N THR A 25 -4.99 65.40 15.15
CA THR A 25 -4.82 64.37 14.13
C THR A 25 -5.14 63.02 14.79
N PRO A 26 -5.97 62.15 14.19
CA PRO A 26 -6.15 60.82 14.74
C PRO A 26 -4.78 60.14 14.72
N THR A 27 -4.18 59.97 15.91
CA THR A 27 -3.03 59.10 16.08
C THR A 27 -3.41 57.75 15.50
N PRO A 28 -2.66 57.19 14.54
CA PRO A 28 -2.95 55.87 14.04
C PRO A 28 -2.86 54.91 15.23
N VAL A 29 -4.00 54.37 15.64
CA VAL A 29 -4.04 53.20 16.50
C VAL A 29 -3.38 52.11 15.68
N ALA A 30 -2.11 51.82 15.98
CA ALA A 30 -1.45 50.64 15.46
C ALA A 30 -2.26 49.45 15.98
N VAL A 31 -3.15 48.92 15.13
CA VAL A 31 -3.70 47.59 15.33
C VAL A 31 -2.49 46.67 15.17
N LEU A 32 -1.83 46.37 16.28
CA LEU A 32 -0.89 45.26 16.39
C LEU A 32 -1.71 43.98 16.25
N GLY A 33 -2.18 43.71 15.04
CA GLY A 33 -2.59 42.39 14.65
C GLY A 33 -1.35 41.53 14.75
N SER A 34 -1.28 40.71 15.79
CA SER A 34 -0.37 39.57 15.87
C SER A 34 -0.64 38.68 14.65
N SER A 35 -0.05 39.00 13.49
CA SER A 35 -0.08 38.12 12.34
C SER A 35 0.87 36.96 12.68
N LYS A 36 0.29 35.81 12.97
CA LYS A 36 1.06 34.57 13.11
C LYS A 36 1.87 34.39 11.82
N ALA A 37 3.18 34.18 11.91
CA ALA A 37 4.01 33.92 10.73
C ALA A 37 3.47 32.72 9.95
N ALA A 38 3.58 32.75 8.62
CA ALA A 38 3.17 31.62 7.80
C ALA A 38 4.08 30.40 8.09
N SER A 39 3.47 29.23 8.26
CA SER A 39 4.15 27.97 8.55
C SER A 39 3.55 26.84 7.72
N VAL A 40 4.35 25.82 7.42
CA VAL A 40 3.90 24.66 6.65
C VAL A 40 3.51 23.51 7.56
N ALA A 41 2.36 22.89 7.30
CA ALA A 41 1.80 21.79 8.08
C ALA A 41 1.09 20.77 7.18
N ASN A 42 0.62 19.66 7.77
CA ASN A 42 -0.16 18.61 7.09
C ASN A 42 0.51 18.11 5.80
N LEU A 43 1.81 17.83 5.88
CA LEU A 43 2.58 17.22 4.81
C LEU A 43 1.99 15.84 4.46
N ARG A 44 1.81 15.58 3.16
CA ARG A 44 1.27 14.32 2.64
C ARG A 44 2.07 13.85 1.44
N CYS A 45 2.32 12.54 1.39
CA CYS A 45 2.84 11.83 0.23
C CYS A 45 1.71 10.95 -0.31
N GLU A 46 1.38 11.06 -1.60
CA GLU A 46 0.27 10.31 -2.21
C GLU A 46 -1.03 10.42 -1.38
N TYR A 47 -1.34 11.65 -0.93
CA TYR A 47 -2.51 12.01 -0.10
C TYR A 47 -2.52 11.47 1.35
N LEU A 48 -1.51 10.69 1.74
CA LEU A 48 -1.39 10.03 3.03
C LEU A 48 -0.32 10.70 3.92
N SER A 49 -0.47 10.57 5.24
CA SER A 49 0.52 11.02 6.22
C SER A 49 1.46 9.88 6.55
N ASN A 50 2.77 10.08 6.38
CA ASN A 50 3.80 9.08 6.64
C ASN A 50 3.51 7.68 6.07
N PRO A 51 3.11 7.56 4.78
CA PRO A 51 2.71 6.27 4.23
C PRO A 51 3.90 5.33 4.04
N MET A 52 3.61 4.04 4.09
CA MET A 52 4.54 2.96 3.75
C MET A 52 3.99 2.16 2.56
N GLY A 53 4.88 1.56 1.76
CA GLY A 53 4.46 0.78 0.59
C GLY A 53 4.06 1.62 -0.62
N ILE A 54 4.70 2.80 -0.82
CA ILE A 54 4.43 3.62 -1.99
C ILE A 54 5.16 3.06 -3.21
N ASP A 55 4.41 2.59 -4.20
CA ASP A 55 4.96 2.05 -5.46
C ASP A 55 5.14 3.10 -6.57
N ALA A 56 4.60 4.31 -6.38
CA ALA A 56 4.77 5.40 -7.35
C ALA A 56 6.25 5.80 -7.41
N PRO A 57 6.98 5.63 -8.53
CA PRO A 57 8.42 5.90 -8.59
C PRO A 57 8.77 7.38 -8.40
N LYS A 58 7.79 8.26 -8.66
CA LYS A 58 7.87 9.70 -8.47
C LYS A 58 6.66 10.15 -7.65
N PRO A 59 6.67 9.92 -6.32
CA PRO A 59 5.52 10.20 -5.49
C PRO A 59 5.16 11.69 -5.47
N ARG A 60 3.88 11.98 -5.24
CA ARG A 60 3.30 13.31 -5.17
C ARG A 60 3.30 13.84 -3.75
N LEU A 61 3.92 15.00 -3.55
CA LEU A 61 4.03 15.67 -2.27
C LEU A 61 3.05 16.84 -2.20
N SER A 62 2.37 16.97 -1.06
CA SER A 62 1.40 18.04 -0.80
C SER A 62 1.60 18.62 0.59
N TRP A 63 1.30 19.89 0.78
CA TRP A 63 1.37 20.55 2.08
C TRP A 63 0.32 21.65 2.24
N ASN A 64 -0.04 21.95 3.48
CA ASN A 64 -0.92 23.06 3.82
C ASN A 64 -0.10 24.21 4.40
N ILE A 65 -0.56 25.43 4.13
CA ILE A 65 -0.01 26.65 4.71
C ILE A 65 -0.95 27.12 5.81
N GLN A 66 -0.40 27.42 6.97
CA GLN A 66 -1.13 27.89 8.14
C GLN A 66 -0.55 29.22 8.62
N GLY A 67 -1.40 30.08 9.17
CA GLY A 67 -1.00 31.42 9.59
C GLY A 67 -0.82 32.37 8.40
N GLY A 68 0.05 33.36 8.57
CA GLY A 68 0.24 34.46 7.65
C GLY A 68 -0.77 35.59 7.84
N ARG A 69 -0.49 36.72 7.20
CA ARG A 69 -1.44 37.83 7.08
C ARG A 69 -2.60 37.47 6.13
N ARG A 70 -3.70 38.23 6.19
CA ARG A 70 -4.76 38.11 5.16
C ARG A 70 -4.17 38.36 3.76
N GLY A 71 -4.57 37.51 2.81
CA GLY A 71 -4.05 37.57 1.43
C GLY A 71 -2.59 37.11 1.29
N TRP A 72 -2.07 36.37 2.27
CA TRP A 72 -0.80 35.66 2.11
C TRP A 72 -0.97 34.55 1.07
N MET A 73 -0.04 34.49 0.12
CA MET A 73 0.00 33.49 -0.95
C MET A 73 1.42 32.99 -1.14
N GLN A 74 1.57 31.68 -1.38
CA GLN A 74 2.86 31.11 -1.74
C GLN A 74 3.30 31.63 -3.11
N THR A 75 4.56 32.05 -3.20
CA THR A 75 5.22 32.45 -4.44
C THR A 75 6.34 31.49 -4.84
N ALA A 76 6.94 30.79 -3.88
CA ALA A 76 7.94 29.77 -4.13
C ALA A 76 7.96 28.70 -3.02
N TYR A 77 8.58 27.56 -3.31
CA TYR A 77 8.88 26.52 -2.32
C TYR A 77 10.29 25.96 -2.49
N ARG A 78 10.78 25.27 -1.45
CA ARG A 78 11.95 24.40 -1.52
C ARG A 78 11.67 23.11 -0.76
N LEU A 79 11.78 21.99 -1.48
CA LEU A 79 11.66 20.63 -0.94
C LEU A 79 13.04 20.04 -0.73
N GLN A 80 13.22 19.37 0.40
CA GLN A 80 14.39 18.59 0.70
C GLN A 80 13.99 17.18 1.09
N VAL A 81 14.67 16.18 0.52
CA VAL A 81 14.46 14.76 0.77
C VAL A 81 15.81 14.10 1.05
N ALA A 82 15.86 13.26 2.07
CA ALA A 82 17.05 12.50 2.43
C ALA A 82 16.71 11.05 2.83
N SER A 83 17.71 10.17 2.76
CA SER A 83 17.62 8.77 3.20
C SER A 83 17.53 8.61 4.73
N THR A 84 17.92 9.64 5.49
CA THR A 84 17.82 9.67 6.95
C THR A 84 17.37 11.04 7.46
N ALA A 85 16.71 11.07 8.63
CA ALA A 85 16.30 12.32 9.26
C ALA A 85 17.52 13.17 9.69
N GLU A 86 18.62 12.51 10.07
CA GLU A 86 19.88 13.11 10.48
C GLU A 86 20.52 13.93 9.35
N LEU A 87 20.47 13.42 8.11
CA LEU A 87 20.96 14.14 6.94
C LEU A 87 20.15 15.42 6.67
N LEU A 88 18.83 15.40 6.83
CA LEU A 88 18.03 16.63 6.77
C LEU A 88 18.39 17.59 7.91
N LYS A 89 18.54 17.10 9.14
CA LYS A 89 18.94 17.93 10.29
C LYS A 89 20.28 18.61 10.05
N ALA A 90 21.23 17.92 9.41
CA ALA A 90 22.53 18.45 9.02
C ALA A 90 22.51 19.34 7.76
N GLY A 91 21.36 19.51 7.10
CA GLY A 91 21.23 20.31 5.88
C GLY A 91 21.86 19.66 4.64
N LYS A 92 21.98 18.33 4.61
CA LYS A 92 22.63 17.54 3.54
C LYS A 92 21.64 16.56 2.90
N PRO A 93 20.59 17.03 2.21
CA PRO A 93 19.65 16.13 1.53
C PRO A 93 20.35 15.37 0.41
N ASP A 94 20.45 14.05 0.55
CA ASP A 94 21.16 13.18 -0.39
C ASP A 94 20.26 12.63 -1.51
N LEU A 95 18.93 12.66 -1.35
CA LEU A 95 17.99 12.16 -2.34
C LEU A 95 17.46 13.27 -3.27
N TRP A 96 17.09 14.43 -2.71
CA TRP A 96 16.59 15.55 -3.50
C TRP A 96 16.70 16.88 -2.76
N ASP A 97 17.14 17.92 -3.46
CA ASP A 97 16.91 19.30 -3.09
C ASP A 97 16.37 20.02 -4.33
N SER A 98 15.16 20.56 -4.25
CA SER A 98 14.56 21.24 -5.40
C SER A 98 15.20 22.59 -5.71
N GLY A 99 16.02 23.12 -4.79
CA GLY A 99 16.31 24.55 -4.75
C GLY A 99 15.03 25.37 -4.53
N GLN A 100 15.12 26.69 -4.72
CA GLN A 100 13.94 27.53 -4.71
C GLN A 100 13.21 27.44 -6.06
N VAL A 101 11.98 26.92 -6.03
CA VAL A 101 11.12 26.80 -7.21
C VAL A 101 10.05 27.88 -7.16
N ALA A 102 10.05 28.80 -8.13
CA ALA A 102 9.03 29.84 -8.26
C ALA A 102 7.70 29.23 -8.71
N SER A 103 6.82 28.94 -7.75
CA SER A 103 5.52 28.32 -7.97
C SER A 103 4.61 28.48 -6.75
N SER A 104 3.33 28.75 -7.01
CA SER A 104 2.26 28.75 -6.01
C SER A 104 1.69 27.35 -5.74
N GLN A 105 2.17 26.31 -6.44
CA GLN A 105 1.68 24.95 -6.28
C GLN A 105 2.03 24.39 -4.90
N THR A 106 1.02 23.87 -4.20
CA THR A 106 1.14 23.22 -2.88
C THR A 106 0.64 21.77 -2.87
N LEU A 107 0.01 21.34 -3.95
CA LEU A 107 -0.61 20.02 -4.08
C LEU A 107 0.04 19.26 -5.22
N ASN A 108 0.27 17.97 -5.00
CA ASN A 108 0.75 17.01 -5.99
C ASN A 108 2.05 17.41 -6.70
N VAL A 109 2.97 18.06 -5.98
CA VAL A 109 4.31 18.34 -6.48
C VAL A 109 5.04 17.02 -6.61
N ARG A 110 5.34 16.61 -7.86
CA ARG A 110 5.98 15.32 -8.13
C ARG A 110 7.44 15.36 -7.68
N TYR A 111 7.86 14.31 -6.99
CA TYR A 111 9.26 14.06 -6.67
C TYR A 111 10.11 14.06 -7.96
N ALA A 112 11.18 14.85 -7.94
CA ALA A 112 12.06 15.05 -9.09
C ALA A 112 13.55 14.86 -8.73
N GLY A 113 13.82 14.09 -7.67
CA GLY A 113 15.19 13.77 -7.24
C GLY A 113 15.76 12.51 -7.87
N LYS A 114 16.71 11.90 -7.18
CA LYS A 114 17.35 10.64 -7.57
C LYS A 114 16.34 9.49 -7.66
N THR A 115 16.61 8.50 -8.50
CA THR A 115 15.78 7.29 -8.57
C THR A 115 15.69 6.63 -7.19
N LEU A 116 14.47 6.34 -6.75
CA LEU A 116 14.20 5.69 -5.48
C LEU A 116 14.21 4.16 -5.65
N SER A 117 14.68 3.45 -4.64
CA SER A 117 14.76 1.98 -4.62
C SER A 117 13.71 1.39 -3.69
N SER A 118 13.37 0.12 -3.91
CA SER A 118 12.43 -0.63 -3.10
C SER A 118 12.80 -0.62 -1.61
N GLY A 119 11.81 -0.52 -0.73
CA GLY A 119 11.98 -0.47 0.73
C GLY A 119 12.67 0.79 1.28
N THR A 120 13.06 1.75 0.43
CA THR A 120 13.75 2.97 0.90
C THR A 120 12.80 3.88 1.67
N ARG A 121 13.11 4.15 2.94
CA ARG A 121 12.45 5.22 3.71
C ARG A 121 13.06 6.57 3.34
N CYS A 122 12.21 7.48 2.89
CA CYS A 122 12.57 8.83 2.46
C CYS A 122 12.02 9.85 3.45
N PHE A 123 12.91 10.60 4.09
CA PHE A 123 12.55 11.70 4.98
C PHE A 123 12.48 12.98 4.18
N TRP A 124 11.49 13.83 4.43
CA TRP A 124 11.31 15.07 3.69
C TRP A 124 10.79 16.21 4.54
N ARG A 125 11.05 17.42 4.06
CA ARG A 125 10.56 18.68 4.62
C ARG A 125 10.42 19.73 3.52
N VAL A 126 9.60 20.74 3.78
CA VAL A 126 9.35 21.84 2.84
C VAL A 126 9.42 23.18 3.55
N GLN A 127 9.94 24.20 2.88
CA GLN A 127 9.80 25.60 3.26
C GLN A 127 9.23 26.40 2.09
N VAL A 128 8.60 27.54 2.38
CA VAL A 128 7.86 28.33 1.40
C VAL A 128 8.21 29.81 1.48
N TRP A 129 8.01 30.54 0.39
CA TRP A 129 8.08 32.00 0.35
C TRP A 129 6.68 32.57 0.11
N GLY A 130 6.38 33.66 0.81
CA GLY A 130 5.13 34.41 0.66
C GLY A 130 5.25 35.58 -0.31
N ASN A 131 4.10 36.08 -0.76
CA ASN A 131 4.02 37.37 -1.42
C ASN A 131 4.43 38.50 -0.46
N ASN A 132 5.31 39.39 -0.94
CA ASN A 132 5.87 40.52 -0.19
C ASN A 132 6.76 40.13 1.00
N GLU A 133 7.37 38.94 0.95
CA GLU A 133 8.33 38.47 1.96
C GLU A 133 9.67 38.12 1.29
N ALA A 134 10.76 38.71 1.79
CA ALA A 134 12.11 38.44 1.26
C ALA A 134 12.73 37.14 1.82
N LYS A 135 12.24 36.67 2.97
CA LYS A 135 12.75 35.47 3.66
C LYS A 135 11.75 34.32 3.55
N PRO A 136 12.21 33.06 3.47
CA PRO A 136 11.31 31.90 3.55
C PRO A 136 10.73 31.74 4.95
N SER A 137 9.69 30.92 5.05
CA SER A 137 9.29 30.28 6.29
C SER A 137 10.44 29.42 6.85
N THR A 138 10.35 29.03 8.12
CA THR A 138 11.12 27.87 8.59
C THR A 138 10.69 26.63 7.80
N PHE A 139 11.58 25.62 7.70
CA PHE A 139 11.17 24.31 7.24
C PHE A 139 10.05 23.74 8.11
N SER A 140 9.17 22.96 7.48
CA SER A 140 8.21 22.10 8.17
C SER A 140 8.91 21.12 9.11
N PRO A 141 8.17 20.53 10.08
CA PRO A 141 8.61 19.28 10.68
C PRO A 141 8.95 18.24 9.61
N THR A 142 9.99 17.44 9.87
CA THR A 142 10.35 16.32 9.01
C THR A 142 9.27 15.26 9.07
N GLN A 143 8.82 14.82 7.90
CA GLN A 143 7.93 13.68 7.72
C GLN A 143 8.63 12.63 6.85
N PHE A 144 8.00 11.48 6.62
CA PHE A 144 8.57 10.46 5.74
C PHE A 144 7.54 9.90 4.76
N TRP A 145 8.02 9.12 3.81
CA TRP A 145 7.28 8.02 3.19
C TRP A 145 8.26 6.85 3.04
N GLU A 146 7.74 5.65 2.82
CA GLU A 146 8.55 4.48 2.50
C GLU A 146 8.13 3.88 1.17
N MET A 147 9.11 3.64 0.31
CA MET A 147 8.88 2.97 -0.96
C MET A 147 8.47 1.52 -0.72
N GLY A 148 7.59 1.03 -1.57
CA GLY A 148 7.21 -0.37 -1.61
C GLY A 148 8.23 -1.27 -2.31
N LEU A 149 7.77 -2.43 -2.76
CA LEU A 149 8.49 -3.34 -3.64
C LEU A 149 8.13 -2.99 -5.09
N LEU A 150 9.00 -2.21 -5.74
CA LEU A 150 8.71 -1.51 -7.00
C LEU A 150 8.65 -2.43 -8.22
N SER A 151 9.20 -3.64 -8.13
CA SER A 151 9.15 -4.64 -9.17
C SER A 151 8.78 -6.01 -8.60
N PRO A 152 8.16 -6.90 -9.40
CA PRO A 152 7.88 -8.27 -8.96
C PRO A 152 9.14 -9.03 -8.52
N SER A 153 10.30 -8.74 -9.10
CA SER A 153 11.58 -9.36 -8.73
C SER A 153 12.14 -8.90 -7.39
N ASP A 154 11.63 -7.81 -6.81
CA ASP A 154 12.03 -7.37 -5.46
C ASP A 154 11.42 -8.27 -4.37
N TRP A 155 10.38 -9.04 -4.72
CA TRP A 155 9.91 -10.11 -3.86
C TRP A 155 10.86 -11.31 -3.91
N GLN A 156 11.50 -11.58 -2.78
CA GLN A 156 12.20 -12.83 -2.50
C GLN A 156 11.29 -13.86 -1.83
N ALA A 157 10.12 -13.45 -1.37
CA ALA A 157 9.11 -14.32 -0.79
C ALA A 157 8.31 -15.08 -1.85
N GLN A 158 7.94 -16.31 -1.52
CA GLN A 158 7.15 -17.23 -2.33
C GLN A 158 5.70 -17.28 -1.82
N TRP A 159 4.76 -17.56 -2.71
CA TRP A 159 3.41 -17.93 -2.30
C TRP A 159 3.44 -19.27 -1.57
N ILE A 160 2.92 -19.33 -0.36
CA ILE A 160 2.86 -20.56 0.42
C ILE A 160 1.47 -20.82 0.98
N THR A 161 1.17 -22.10 1.16
CA THR A 161 -0.09 -22.59 1.73
C THR A 161 0.12 -23.95 2.38
N ILE A 162 -0.94 -24.52 2.95
CA ILE A 162 -1.01 -25.94 3.31
C ILE A 162 -2.27 -26.55 2.67
N PRO A 163 -2.24 -27.83 2.29
CA PRO A 163 -3.45 -28.54 1.90
C PRO A 163 -4.46 -28.54 3.05
N VAL A 164 -5.66 -28.04 2.80
CA VAL A 164 -6.80 -28.13 3.73
C VAL A 164 -7.83 -29.09 3.17
N GLN A 165 -8.45 -29.88 4.04
CA GLN A 165 -9.52 -30.77 3.59
C GLN A 165 -10.73 -29.98 3.13
N ARG A 166 -11.26 -30.40 1.98
CA ARG A 166 -12.41 -29.81 1.32
C ARG A 166 -13.50 -30.85 1.25
N ARG A 167 -14.57 -30.61 1.97
CA ARG A 167 -15.75 -31.48 1.97
C ARG A 167 -16.98 -30.59 1.94
N ALA A 168 -17.84 -30.84 0.96
CA ALA A 168 -19.17 -30.27 0.95
C ALA A 168 -20.02 -30.91 2.03
N ASP A 169 -20.89 -30.12 2.65
CA ASP A 169 -21.95 -30.63 3.51
C ASP A 169 -23.10 -31.23 2.68
N VAL A 170 -24.15 -31.69 3.37
CA VAL A 170 -25.35 -32.27 2.72
C VAL A 170 -26.11 -31.29 1.84
N THR A 171 -25.84 -29.99 1.96
CA THR A 171 -26.46 -28.92 1.15
C THR A 171 -25.58 -28.51 -0.04
N GLY A 172 -24.44 -29.19 -0.22
CA GLY A 172 -23.46 -28.91 -1.28
C GLY A 172 -22.54 -27.73 -0.97
N VAL A 173 -22.55 -27.19 0.26
CA VAL A 173 -21.71 -26.05 0.63
C VAL A 173 -20.37 -26.57 1.14
N GLU A 174 -19.28 -26.06 0.56
CA GLU A 174 -17.92 -26.39 0.96
C GLU A 174 -17.34 -25.23 1.77
N LEU A 175 -16.97 -25.51 3.02
CA LEU A 175 -16.43 -24.53 3.97
C LEU A 175 -15.10 -25.04 4.53
N PRO A 176 -13.98 -24.85 3.82
CA PRO A 176 -12.67 -25.30 4.29
C PRO A 176 -12.18 -24.49 5.50
N SER A 177 -11.38 -25.14 6.35
CA SER A 177 -10.75 -24.47 7.49
C SER A 177 -9.66 -23.51 7.08
N SER A 178 -9.50 -22.43 7.84
CA SER A 178 -8.43 -21.46 7.64
C SER A 178 -7.05 -22.06 7.94
N PRO A 179 -6.10 -21.98 7.00
CA PRO A 179 -4.71 -22.27 7.25
C PRO A 179 -4.07 -21.36 8.30
N PHE A 180 -3.33 -21.95 9.23
CA PHE A 180 -2.38 -21.25 10.12
C PHE A 180 -0.98 -21.66 9.68
N LEU A 181 -0.11 -20.70 9.37
CA LEU A 181 1.28 -20.93 8.98
C LEU A 181 2.23 -20.14 9.85
N ARG A 182 3.38 -20.70 10.19
CA ARG A 182 4.39 -20.05 11.03
C ARG A 182 5.82 -20.38 10.61
N LYS A 183 6.75 -19.53 11.02
CA LYS A 183 8.20 -19.77 10.97
C LYS A 183 8.88 -19.11 12.16
N THR A 184 9.90 -19.77 12.70
CA THR A 184 10.85 -19.14 13.64
C THR A 184 12.11 -18.74 12.90
N PHE A 185 12.72 -17.65 13.34
CA PHE A 185 13.96 -17.12 12.77
C PHE A 185 14.77 -16.38 13.83
N THR A 186 16.03 -16.12 13.54
CA THR A 186 16.95 -15.43 14.47
C THR A 186 17.44 -14.12 13.84
N LEU A 187 17.50 -13.07 14.66
CA LEU A 187 18.10 -11.78 14.32
C LEU A 187 19.27 -11.51 15.28
N ASP A 188 20.50 -11.59 14.79
CA ASP A 188 21.69 -11.61 15.67
C ASP A 188 22.25 -10.23 16.01
N LYS A 189 21.77 -9.18 15.34
CA LYS A 189 22.28 -7.81 15.43
C LYS A 189 21.23 -6.82 15.96
N PRO A 190 21.65 -5.65 16.48
CA PRO A 190 20.72 -4.58 16.83
C PRO A 190 19.92 -4.10 15.63
N ILE A 191 18.59 -4.13 15.76
CA ILE A 191 17.64 -3.75 14.71
C ILE A 191 17.51 -2.22 14.69
N LYS A 192 17.67 -1.62 13.51
CA LYS A 192 17.40 -0.20 13.27
C LYS A 192 15.97 0.01 12.80
N GLN A 193 15.53 -0.78 11.83
CA GLN A 193 14.19 -0.72 11.24
C GLN A 193 13.79 -2.11 10.75
N ALA A 194 12.50 -2.42 10.80
CA ALA A 194 11.97 -3.59 10.13
C ALA A 194 10.59 -3.33 9.50
N THR A 195 10.45 -3.71 8.24
CA THR A 195 9.21 -3.57 7.48
C THR A 195 8.72 -4.94 7.01
N LEU A 196 7.46 -5.26 7.30
CA LEU A 196 6.79 -6.46 6.78
C LEU A 196 5.93 -6.10 5.58
N PHE A 197 6.24 -6.66 4.42
CA PHE A 197 5.39 -6.64 3.24
C PHE A 197 4.56 -7.92 3.19
N ALA A 198 3.24 -7.81 3.11
CA ALA A 198 2.37 -8.98 3.12
C ALA A 198 1.16 -8.84 2.20
N THR A 199 0.74 -9.96 1.63
CA THR A 199 -0.47 -10.10 0.83
C THR A 199 -0.97 -11.53 0.81
N ALA A 200 -2.21 -11.74 0.38
CA ALA A 200 -2.81 -13.05 0.22
C ALA A 200 -3.59 -13.18 -1.09
N ARG A 201 -3.60 -14.42 -1.61
CA ARG A 201 -4.70 -14.94 -2.41
C ARG A 201 -5.79 -15.35 -1.43
N GLY A 202 -6.75 -14.46 -1.19
CA GLY A 202 -7.73 -14.58 -0.12
C GLY A 202 -7.63 -13.39 0.80
N ILE A 203 -7.80 -13.61 2.10
CA ILE A 203 -7.54 -12.60 3.13
C ILE A 203 -6.56 -13.15 4.17
N TYR A 204 -5.91 -12.27 4.93
CA TYR A 204 -4.96 -12.71 5.95
C TYR A 204 -4.95 -11.87 7.22
N GLU A 205 -4.38 -12.47 8.27
CA GLU A 205 -3.88 -11.77 9.45
C GLU A 205 -2.43 -12.20 9.73
N MET A 206 -1.51 -11.23 9.86
CA MET A 206 -0.12 -11.49 10.26
C MET A 206 0.05 -11.34 11.76
N ARG A 207 0.93 -12.18 12.32
CA ARG A 207 1.29 -12.22 13.74
C ARG A 207 2.80 -12.21 13.87
N LEU A 208 3.33 -11.42 14.80
CA LEU A 208 4.75 -11.42 15.16
C LEU A 208 4.90 -11.49 16.68
N ASN A 209 5.63 -12.51 17.15
CA ASN A 209 5.94 -12.72 18.57
C ASN A 209 4.70 -12.62 19.49
N GLY A 210 3.58 -13.21 19.09
CA GLY A 210 2.34 -13.21 19.88
C GLY A 210 1.42 -12.00 19.69
N SER A 211 1.81 -11.02 18.88
CA SER A 211 1.05 -9.80 18.62
C SER A 211 0.55 -9.74 17.18
N LYS A 212 -0.66 -9.21 16.98
CA LYS A 212 -1.19 -8.90 15.64
C LYS A 212 -0.37 -7.78 15.00
N VAL A 213 -0.07 -7.92 13.72
CA VAL A 213 0.56 -6.88 12.89
C VAL A 213 -0.54 -6.07 12.19
N GLY A 214 -0.48 -4.74 12.32
CA GLY A 214 -1.48 -3.85 11.74
C GLY A 214 -2.84 -3.88 12.47
N ASP A 215 -3.74 -3.00 12.05
CA ASP A 215 -5.13 -2.92 12.52
C ASP A 215 -6.14 -3.18 11.39
N GLU A 216 -5.67 -3.45 10.18
CA GLU A 216 -6.50 -3.74 9.03
C GLU A 216 -7.28 -5.04 9.23
N LEU A 217 -8.49 -5.02 8.67
CA LEU A 217 -9.37 -6.17 8.58
C LEU A 217 -9.52 -6.52 7.11
N MET A 218 -9.63 -7.81 6.81
CA MET A 218 -9.86 -8.32 5.44
C MET A 218 -8.77 -7.89 4.43
N ALA A 219 -7.55 -7.67 4.90
CA ALA A 219 -6.39 -7.45 4.02
C ALA A 219 -6.17 -8.66 3.10
N PRO A 220 -5.84 -8.50 1.81
CA PRO A 220 -5.48 -7.25 1.13
C PRO A 220 -6.65 -6.51 0.45
N GLY A 221 -7.90 -6.88 0.76
CA GLY A 221 -9.10 -6.38 0.08
C GLY A 221 -9.42 -7.12 -1.21
N TRP A 222 -10.36 -6.60 -1.99
CA TRP A 222 -10.85 -7.24 -3.21
C TRP A 222 -10.42 -6.49 -4.48
N THR A 223 -9.62 -7.15 -5.30
CA THR A 223 -9.29 -6.73 -6.67
C THR A 223 -9.58 -7.87 -7.66
N ASP A 224 -9.47 -7.61 -8.95
CA ASP A 224 -9.31 -8.70 -9.90
C ASP A 224 -7.90 -9.31 -9.72
N TYR A 225 -7.81 -10.40 -8.94
CA TYR A 225 -6.54 -11.06 -8.58
C TYR A 225 -5.74 -11.55 -9.78
N ARG A 226 -6.38 -11.76 -10.94
CA ARG A 226 -5.73 -12.16 -12.20
C ARG A 226 -4.94 -11.00 -12.82
N LEU A 227 -5.36 -9.76 -12.53
CA LEU A 227 -4.73 -8.55 -13.05
C LEU A 227 -3.80 -7.91 -12.02
N ARG A 228 -4.23 -7.88 -10.76
CA ARG A 228 -3.45 -7.29 -9.66
C ARG A 228 -3.86 -7.85 -8.31
N THR A 229 -2.89 -7.99 -7.43
CA THR A 229 -3.10 -8.26 -6.01
C THR A 229 -2.41 -7.14 -5.22
N GLN A 230 -3.14 -6.47 -4.34
CA GLN A 230 -2.56 -5.44 -3.48
C GLN A 230 -1.76 -6.08 -2.35
N TYR A 231 -0.74 -5.39 -1.85
CA TYR A 231 -0.02 -5.79 -0.64
C TYR A 231 0.05 -4.61 0.32
N GLN A 232 0.35 -4.91 1.58
CA GLN A 232 0.47 -3.93 2.65
C GLN A 232 1.91 -3.92 3.17
N ALA A 233 2.34 -2.77 3.68
CA ALA A 233 3.65 -2.57 4.30
C ALA A 233 3.47 -2.11 5.75
N TYR A 234 4.10 -2.81 6.69
CA TYR A 234 3.93 -2.59 8.12
C TYR A 234 5.25 -2.27 8.80
N ASP A 235 5.31 -1.20 9.61
CA ASP A 235 6.43 -1.02 10.53
C ASP A 235 6.30 -2.01 11.68
N VAL A 236 7.18 -3.01 11.67
CA VAL A 236 7.22 -4.07 12.67
C VAL A 236 8.46 -4.00 13.55
N THR A 237 9.20 -2.89 13.50
CA THR A 237 10.45 -2.69 14.25
C THR A 237 10.27 -3.03 15.73
N ARG A 238 9.16 -2.60 16.34
CA ARG A 238 8.85 -2.82 17.77
C ARG A 238 8.29 -4.21 18.10
N HIS A 239 7.91 -5.00 17.09
CA HIS A 239 7.45 -6.37 17.29
C HIS A 239 8.62 -7.35 17.44
N LEU A 240 9.80 -6.95 16.98
CA LEU A 240 10.97 -7.82 16.90
C LEU A 240 11.92 -7.59 18.07
N LYS A 241 12.76 -8.60 18.30
CA LYS A 241 13.86 -8.54 19.28
C LYS A 241 15.10 -9.20 18.72
N ARG A 242 16.25 -8.90 19.31
CA ARG A 242 17.47 -9.67 19.07
C ARG A 242 17.29 -11.11 19.57
N GLY A 243 17.82 -12.07 18.84
CA GLY A 243 17.68 -13.50 19.10
C GLY A 243 16.47 -14.10 18.38
N ALA A 244 15.84 -15.10 19.00
CA ALA A 244 14.76 -15.86 18.40
C ALA A 244 13.45 -15.06 18.31
N ASN A 245 12.83 -15.08 17.14
CA ASN A 245 11.54 -14.50 16.82
C ASN A 245 10.64 -15.54 16.14
N ALA A 246 9.33 -15.29 16.14
CA ALA A 246 8.35 -16.07 15.39
C ALA A 246 7.43 -15.15 14.60
N VAL A 247 7.14 -15.55 13.37
CA VAL A 247 6.13 -14.96 12.49
C VAL A 247 5.04 -15.99 12.23
N GLY A 248 3.79 -15.54 12.18
CA GLY A 248 2.62 -16.33 11.87
C GLY A 248 1.72 -15.62 10.87
N ALA A 249 0.96 -16.41 10.11
CA ALA A 249 -0.07 -15.96 9.19
C ALA A 249 -1.31 -16.84 9.36
N ILE A 250 -2.49 -16.23 9.37
CA ILE A 250 -3.78 -16.91 9.23
C ILE A 250 -4.32 -16.53 7.85
N ILE A 251 -4.79 -17.51 7.07
CA ILE A 251 -5.35 -17.29 5.74
C ILE A 251 -6.84 -17.61 5.76
N GLY A 252 -7.66 -16.72 5.19
CA GLY A 252 -9.07 -16.97 4.88
C GLY A 252 -9.31 -17.02 3.38
N ASP A 253 -10.36 -17.72 2.96
CA ASP A 253 -10.74 -17.85 1.55
C ASP A 253 -11.00 -16.48 0.89
N GLY A 254 -11.60 -15.54 1.63
CA GLY A 254 -11.90 -14.18 1.17
C GLY A 254 -12.70 -14.17 -0.12
N TRP A 255 -12.55 -13.10 -0.92
CA TRP A 255 -13.14 -13.05 -2.27
C TRP A 255 -12.40 -13.92 -3.30
N TYR A 256 -11.21 -14.40 -2.97
CA TYR A 256 -10.38 -15.18 -3.87
C TYR A 256 -10.97 -16.58 -4.13
N ALA A 257 -11.22 -17.30 -3.03
CA ALA A 257 -11.71 -18.68 -3.04
C ALA A 257 -13.08 -18.87 -2.38
N GLY A 258 -13.59 -17.86 -1.66
CA GLY A 258 -14.88 -17.93 -0.96
C GLY A 258 -16.07 -17.70 -1.88
N TYR A 259 -17.26 -17.74 -1.30
CA TYR A 259 -18.50 -17.47 -2.01
C TYR A 259 -18.65 -15.97 -2.31
N VAL A 260 -19.00 -15.64 -3.55
CA VAL A 260 -19.20 -14.25 -3.99
C VAL A 260 -20.54 -14.09 -4.72
N GLY A 261 -21.29 -13.04 -4.35
CA GLY A 261 -22.57 -12.74 -4.98
C GLY A 261 -23.68 -13.74 -4.65
N MET A 262 -24.63 -13.93 -5.57
CA MET A 262 -25.89 -14.64 -5.31
C MET A 262 -25.94 -16.07 -5.88
N GLY A 263 -24.90 -16.52 -6.59
CA GLY A 263 -24.91 -17.79 -7.33
C GLY A 263 -24.61 -19.05 -6.51
N ARG A 264 -24.26 -18.92 -5.22
CA ARG A 264 -23.63 -20.00 -4.43
C ARG A 264 -22.41 -20.60 -5.15
N GLU A 265 -21.65 -19.76 -5.84
CA GLU A 265 -20.39 -20.09 -6.50
C GLU A 265 -19.22 -19.62 -5.64
N ARG A 266 -18.13 -20.39 -5.64
CA ARG A 266 -16.87 -20.08 -4.96
C ARG A 266 -15.69 -20.36 -5.90
N ASN A 267 -14.47 -20.06 -5.49
CA ASN A 267 -13.25 -20.22 -6.31
C ASN A 267 -13.23 -19.35 -7.59
N HIS A 268 -13.79 -18.14 -7.55
CA HIS A 268 -13.86 -17.24 -8.71
C HIS A 268 -12.49 -16.91 -9.33
N TYR A 269 -11.44 -16.87 -8.52
CA TYR A 269 -10.07 -16.55 -8.97
C TYR A 269 -9.10 -17.72 -8.84
N GLY A 270 -9.53 -18.76 -8.15
CA GLY A 270 -8.76 -19.97 -7.90
C GLY A 270 -9.16 -20.60 -6.59
N ASP A 271 -8.64 -21.79 -6.39
CA ASP A 271 -9.01 -22.68 -5.31
C ASP A 271 -7.81 -22.91 -4.39
N LEU A 272 -6.82 -22.02 -4.33
CA LEU A 272 -5.66 -22.22 -3.45
C LEU A 272 -5.31 -20.93 -2.72
N PRO A 273 -5.99 -20.64 -1.59
CA PRO A 273 -5.60 -19.53 -0.74
C PRO A 273 -4.15 -19.66 -0.30
N ALA A 274 -3.40 -18.57 -0.40
CA ALA A 274 -1.97 -18.56 -0.16
C ALA A 274 -1.51 -17.20 0.37
N ILE A 275 -0.48 -17.20 1.21
CA ILE A 275 0.18 -16.00 1.73
C ILE A 275 1.50 -15.77 1.00
N ARG A 276 1.82 -14.50 0.74
CA ARG A 276 3.18 -14.06 0.40
C ARG A 276 3.58 -12.98 1.40
N ALA A 277 4.65 -13.23 2.15
CA ALA A 277 5.10 -12.35 3.22
C ALA A 277 6.62 -12.22 3.21
N GLN A 278 7.13 -10.99 3.27
CA GLN A 278 8.55 -10.68 3.29
C GLN A 278 8.85 -9.67 4.39
N LEU A 279 9.68 -10.05 5.34
CA LEU A 279 10.16 -9.18 6.40
C LEU A 279 11.57 -8.69 6.05
N ASP A 280 11.70 -7.39 5.81
CA ASP A 280 12.97 -6.72 5.55
C ASP A 280 13.47 -6.08 6.85
N VAL A 281 14.65 -6.45 7.30
CA VAL A 281 15.30 -5.93 8.52
C VAL A 281 16.56 -5.18 8.16
N GLU A 282 16.63 -3.90 8.55
CA GLU A 282 17.85 -3.11 8.54
C GLU A 282 18.46 -3.10 9.94
N TYR A 283 19.74 -3.43 10.04
CA TYR A 283 20.50 -3.40 11.28
C TYR A 283 21.20 -2.06 11.50
N SER A 284 21.57 -1.77 12.75
CA SER A 284 22.26 -0.52 13.10
C SER A 284 23.64 -0.35 12.46
N ASP A 285 24.24 -1.44 11.97
CA ASP A 285 25.50 -1.42 11.21
C ASP A 285 25.32 -1.19 9.70
N GLY A 286 24.07 -1.00 9.24
CA GLY A 286 23.72 -0.81 7.83
C GLY A 286 23.61 -2.11 7.02
N THR A 287 23.78 -3.27 7.63
CA THR A 287 23.53 -4.56 6.96
C THR A 287 22.04 -4.91 6.99
N HIS A 288 21.60 -5.78 6.07
CA HIS A 288 20.21 -6.18 5.92
C HIS A 288 20.02 -7.69 6.06
N GLN A 289 18.84 -8.12 6.53
CA GLN A 289 18.39 -9.50 6.50
C GLN A 289 16.93 -9.56 6.05
N ILE A 290 16.62 -10.53 5.19
CA ILE A 290 15.27 -10.78 4.70
C ILE A 290 14.78 -12.12 5.25
N VAL A 291 13.56 -12.13 5.77
CA VAL A 291 12.86 -13.35 6.20
C VAL A 291 11.60 -13.50 5.37
N SER A 292 11.62 -14.50 4.49
CA SER A 292 10.59 -14.72 3.48
C SER A 292 9.64 -15.87 3.79
N SER A 293 8.44 -15.80 3.24
CA SER A 293 7.56 -16.96 3.05
C SER A 293 8.17 -17.93 2.04
N ASP A 294 8.37 -19.18 2.46
CA ASP A 294 9.01 -20.25 1.70
C ASP A 294 8.59 -21.62 2.24
N ALA A 295 9.06 -22.71 1.63
CA ALA A 295 8.72 -24.08 2.03
C ALA A 295 9.20 -24.48 3.45
N SER A 296 10.04 -23.67 4.11
CA SER A 296 10.48 -23.95 5.50
C SER A 296 9.45 -23.51 6.55
N TRP A 297 8.42 -22.76 6.14
CA TRP A 297 7.28 -22.51 7.00
C TRP A 297 6.56 -23.81 7.32
N GLN A 298 5.94 -23.87 8.48
CA GLN A 298 5.10 -24.98 8.89
C GLN A 298 3.66 -24.49 9.02
N GLY A 299 2.68 -25.35 8.76
CA GLY A 299 1.28 -25.02 8.95
C GLY A 299 0.41 -26.17 9.44
N SER A 300 -0.74 -25.79 9.98
CA SER A 300 -1.85 -26.67 10.36
C SER A 300 -3.17 -25.90 10.23
N THR A 301 -4.30 -26.58 10.38
CA THR A 301 -5.58 -25.91 10.65
C THR A 301 -5.68 -25.54 12.13
N GLY A 302 -6.63 -24.66 12.46
CA GLY A 302 -6.75 -24.08 13.80
C GLY A 302 -8.19 -23.97 14.28
N PRO A 303 -8.46 -23.04 15.22
CA PRO A 303 -9.78 -22.85 15.79
C PRO A 303 -10.80 -22.28 14.81
N ILE A 304 -10.37 -21.61 13.74
CA ILE A 304 -11.25 -21.16 12.65
C ILE A 304 -11.55 -22.38 11.76
N VAL A 305 -12.69 -23.02 12.00
CA VAL A 305 -13.12 -24.24 11.31
C VAL A 305 -13.57 -23.95 9.88
N TYR A 306 -14.11 -22.75 9.65
CA TYR A 306 -14.25 -22.12 8.35
C TYR A 306 -14.43 -20.61 8.53
N SER A 307 -14.14 -19.85 7.47
CA SER A 307 -14.41 -18.42 7.38
C SER A 307 -14.76 -18.07 5.94
N ASP A 308 -15.97 -17.55 5.72
CA ASP A 308 -16.48 -17.12 4.42
C ASP A 308 -17.25 -15.78 4.55
N MET A 309 -17.17 -14.95 3.50
CA MET A 309 -17.77 -13.62 3.51
C MET A 309 -19.31 -13.62 3.56
N LEU A 310 -19.95 -14.70 3.09
CA LEU A 310 -21.40 -14.85 3.03
C LEU A 310 -21.92 -15.89 4.01
N MET A 311 -21.19 -16.99 4.20
CA MET A 311 -21.59 -18.09 5.10
C MET A 311 -21.15 -17.88 6.56
N GLY A 312 -20.35 -16.84 6.82
CA GLY A 312 -19.87 -16.47 8.15
C GLY A 312 -18.63 -17.25 8.59
N GLU A 313 -18.35 -17.21 9.90
CA GLU A 313 -17.21 -17.88 10.52
C GLU A 313 -17.67 -18.83 11.63
N LEU A 314 -17.09 -20.03 11.67
CA LEU A 314 -17.21 -20.93 12.81
C LEU A 314 -15.87 -21.05 13.53
N TYR A 315 -15.88 -20.64 14.80
CA TYR A 315 -14.73 -20.74 15.68
C TYR A 315 -14.95 -21.81 16.76
N ASP A 316 -14.09 -22.83 16.79
CA ASP A 316 -14.04 -23.86 17.83
C ASP A 316 -12.84 -23.61 18.76
N ALA A 317 -13.09 -22.98 19.91
CA ALA A 317 -12.07 -22.65 20.89
C ALA A 317 -11.33 -23.86 21.46
N ARG A 318 -11.89 -25.08 21.36
CA ARG A 318 -11.22 -26.32 21.79
C ARG A 318 -10.04 -26.69 20.90
N LYS A 319 -9.99 -26.16 19.67
CA LYS A 319 -8.89 -26.33 18.70
C LYS A 319 -7.88 -25.18 18.75
N ALA A 320 -8.02 -24.25 19.69
CA ALA A 320 -7.05 -23.17 19.86
C ALA A 320 -5.67 -23.76 20.18
N GLN A 321 -4.63 -23.17 19.60
CA GLN A 321 -3.24 -23.57 19.80
C GLN A 321 -2.52 -22.41 20.49
N PRO A 322 -2.47 -22.38 21.83
CA PRO A 322 -1.89 -21.26 22.57
C PRO A 322 -0.44 -21.01 22.14
N ASN A 323 -0.09 -19.73 21.99
CA ASN A 323 1.26 -19.28 21.67
C ASN A 323 1.81 -19.74 20.32
N TRP A 324 0.98 -20.26 19.40
CA TRP A 324 1.41 -20.80 18.10
C TRP A 324 2.29 -19.84 17.29
N ASP A 325 2.09 -18.54 17.46
CA ASP A 325 2.77 -17.42 16.82
C ASP A 325 3.94 -16.85 17.66
N THR A 326 4.44 -17.63 18.62
CA THR A 326 5.61 -17.28 19.45
C THR A 326 6.72 -18.32 19.30
N THR A 327 7.91 -18.01 19.83
CA THR A 327 9.03 -18.96 19.88
C THR A 327 8.87 -20.07 20.92
N ARG A 328 7.83 -20.02 21.76
CA ARG A 328 7.56 -21.02 22.81
C ARG A 328 6.72 -22.20 22.32
N PHE A 329 6.27 -22.16 21.08
CA PHE A 329 5.40 -23.18 20.51
C PHE A 329 6.18 -24.37 19.96
N THR A 330 5.70 -25.57 20.26
CA THR A 330 6.17 -26.82 19.64
C THR A 330 5.13 -27.28 18.61
N PRO A 331 5.46 -27.28 17.31
CA PRO A 331 4.50 -27.52 16.23
C PRO A 331 4.24 -29.02 15.99
N VAL A 332 3.72 -29.71 17.00
CA VAL A 332 3.41 -31.15 16.91
C VAL A 332 2.32 -31.38 15.86
N GLY A 333 2.61 -32.22 14.87
CA GLY A 333 1.66 -32.57 13.80
C GLY A 333 1.54 -31.54 12.67
N TRP A 334 2.18 -30.36 12.79
CA TRP A 334 2.23 -29.38 11.70
C TRP A 334 3.05 -29.93 10.52
N LYS A 335 2.70 -29.52 9.31
CA LYS A 335 3.35 -29.94 8.07
C LYS A 335 4.13 -28.78 7.47
N ASN A 336 5.15 -29.08 6.68
CA ASN A 336 5.82 -28.03 5.90
C ASN A 336 4.83 -27.40 4.92
N ALA A 337 5.01 -26.11 4.67
CA ALA A 337 4.23 -25.37 3.71
C ALA A 337 4.57 -25.82 2.29
N THR A 338 3.55 -25.82 1.44
CA THR A 338 3.71 -26.05 0.00
C THR A 338 3.83 -24.70 -0.70
N VAL A 339 4.77 -24.59 -1.63
CA VAL A 339 4.87 -23.41 -2.51
C VAL A 339 3.77 -23.48 -3.55
N ALA A 340 2.90 -22.46 -3.56
CA ALA A 340 1.89 -22.29 -4.59
C ALA A 340 2.53 -21.68 -5.85
N PRO A 341 2.08 -22.07 -7.05
CA PRO A 341 2.62 -21.52 -8.30
C PRO A 341 2.31 -20.02 -8.39
N GLU A 342 3.22 -19.24 -8.99
CA GLU A 342 2.95 -17.85 -9.37
C GLU A 342 1.74 -17.77 -10.32
N PHE A 343 1.04 -16.64 -10.34
CA PHE A 343 0.08 -16.40 -11.41
C PHE A 343 0.85 -16.22 -12.72
N THR A 344 0.88 -17.26 -13.54
CA THR A 344 1.33 -17.12 -14.91
C THR A 344 0.17 -16.55 -15.70
N ASN A 345 0.24 -15.26 -16.08
CA ASN A 345 -0.67 -14.68 -17.08
C ASN A 345 -0.50 -15.29 -18.49
N SER A 346 0.33 -16.34 -18.62
CA SER A 346 0.42 -17.18 -19.81
C SER A 346 -0.47 -18.41 -19.65
N SER A 347 -1.78 -18.23 -19.53
CA SER A 347 -2.71 -19.29 -19.92
C SER A 347 -2.70 -19.36 -21.44
N THR A 348 -1.87 -20.25 -22.00
CA THR A 348 -1.99 -20.64 -23.40
C THR A 348 -3.15 -21.62 -23.52
N VAL A 349 -4.10 -21.33 -24.40
CA VAL A 349 -5.09 -22.33 -24.83
C VAL A 349 -4.64 -22.92 -26.16
N ASP A 350 -4.58 -24.24 -26.22
CA ASP A 350 -4.27 -24.95 -27.46
C ASP A 350 -5.46 -24.84 -28.42
N VAL A 351 -5.23 -24.14 -29.53
CA VAL A 351 -6.22 -23.92 -30.61
C VAL A 351 -5.86 -24.70 -31.88
N THR A 352 -4.97 -25.69 -31.77
CA THR A 352 -4.41 -26.40 -32.93
C THR A 352 -5.50 -26.99 -33.82
N SER A 353 -6.56 -27.59 -33.25
CA SER A 353 -7.63 -28.21 -34.03
C SER A 353 -8.49 -27.19 -34.79
N GLN A 354 -8.78 -26.04 -34.17
CA GLN A 354 -9.53 -24.95 -34.79
C GLN A 354 -8.71 -24.29 -35.91
N VAL A 355 -7.43 -24.01 -35.65
CA VAL A 355 -6.50 -23.44 -36.64
C VAL A 355 -6.29 -24.41 -37.81
N ALA A 356 -6.12 -25.70 -37.56
CA ALA A 356 -5.93 -26.70 -38.61
C ALA A 356 -7.15 -26.81 -39.54
N THR A 357 -8.36 -26.68 -38.98
CA THR A 357 -9.62 -26.73 -39.76
C THR A 357 -9.81 -25.50 -40.65
N ALA A 358 -9.19 -24.36 -40.29
CA ALA A 358 -9.21 -23.14 -41.10
C ALA A 358 -8.26 -23.17 -42.32
N VAL A 359 -7.34 -24.14 -42.39
CA VAL A 359 -6.40 -24.25 -43.51
C VAL A 359 -7.12 -24.77 -44.76
N LYS A 360 -7.06 -24.00 -45.86
CA LYS A 360 -7.61 -24.39 -47.16
C LYS A 360 -6.62 -24.07 -48.28
N ASN A 361 -6.42 -24.99 -49.23
CA ASN A 361 -5.52 -24.81 -50.37
C ASN A 361 -4.10 -24.32 -49.96
N ASN A 362 -3.53 -24.91 -48.91
CA ASN A 362 -2.24 -24.53 -48.32
C ASN A 362 -2.16 -23.06 -47.85
N ARG A 363 -3.29 -22.44 -47.51
CA ARG A 363 -3.36 -21.08 -46.95
C ARG A 363 -4.17 -21.09 -45.65
N LEU A 364 -3.70 -20.32 -44.68
CA LEU A 364 -4.42 -19.99 -43.46
C LEU A 364 -4.84 -18.51 -43.53
N SER A 365 -6.05 -18.22 -43.09
CA SER A 365 -6.54 -16.86 -42.86
C SER A 365 -7.49 -16.94 -41.68
N ILE A 366 -7.04 -16.47 -40.53
CA ILE A 366 -7.80 -16.59 -39.28
C ILE A 366 -7.64 -15.33 -38.43
N LEU A 367 -8.77 -14.82 -37.92
CA LEU A 367 -8.77 -13.70 -37.00
C LEU A 367 -8.31 -14.18 -35.62
N SER A 368 -7.25 -13.59 -35.10
CA SER A 368 -6.81 -13.79 -33.72
C SER A 368 -7.86 -13.18 -32.78
N GLY A 369 -8.50 -14.01 -31.95
CA GLY A 369 -9.54 -13.53 -31.04
C GLY A 369 -10.19 -14.63 -30.20
N ASN A 370 -11.08 -14.21 -29.31
CA ASN A 370 -11.77 -15.09 -28.35
C ASN A 370 -12.67 -16.15 -29.00
N ASP A 371 -13.03 -15.99 -30.27
CA ASP A 371 -13.89 -16.94 -30.98
C ASP A 371 -13.20 -18.31 -31.21
N LEU A 372 -11.88 -18.38 -31.07
CA LEU A 372 -11.11 -19.62 -31.29
C LEU A 372 -11.29 -20.64 -30.15
N ALA A 373 -11.24 -20.18 -28.89
CA ALA A 373 -11.35 -21.07 -27.73
C ALA A 373 -11.80 -20.36 -26.44
N GLY A 374 -12.61 -19.31 -26.59
CA GLY A 374 -13.01 -18.45 -25.48
C GLY A 374 -11.94 -17.42 -25.12
N ASP A 375 -12.12 -16.75 -23.99
CA ASP A 375 -11.16 -15.78 -23.48
C ASP A 375 -10.22 -16.46 -22.45
N PRO A 376 -9.01 -16.88 -22.86
CA PRO A 376 -8.09 -17.58 -21.95
C PRO A 376 -7.57 -16.66 -20.83
N ALA A 377 -7.68 -15.34 -21.02
CA ALA A 377 -7.19 -14.32 -20.11
C ALA A 377 -8.00 -13.03 -20.30
N PHE A 378 -9.14 -12.94 -19.59
CA PHE A 378 -10.06 -11.81 -19.68
C PHE A 378 -9.33 -10.48 -19.48
N ASN A 379 -9.59 -9.52 -20.38
CA ASN A 379 -9.02 -8.17 -20.36
C ASN A 379 -7.47 -8.09 -20.51
N THR A 380 -6.85 -9.16 -20.99
CA THR A 380 -5.44 -9.18 -21.41
C THR A 380 -5.39 -9.18 -22.95
N VAL A 381 -4.39 -8.54 -23.56
CA VAL A 381 -4.16 -8.63 -25.01
C VAL A 381 -3.53 -9.99 -25.31
N LYS A 382 -4.19 -10.79 -26.17
CA LYS A 382 -3.75 -12.13 -26.54
C LYS A 382 -2.92 -12.10 -27.82
N ASN A 383 -2.08 -13.11 -27.98
CA ASN A 383 -1.39 -13.38 -29.24
C ASN A 383 -1.73 -14.79 -29.70
N LEU A 384 -2.10 -14.95 -30.97
CA LEU A 384 -2.19 -16.25 -31.63
C LEU A 384 -0.81 -16.58 -32.19
N ARG A 385 -0.16 -17.64 -31.69
CA ARG A 385 1.07 -18.19 -32.27
C ARG A 385 0.75 -19.47 -33.03
N VAL A 386 1.14 -19.53 -34.29
CA VAL A 386 0.98 -20.70 -35.15
C VAL A 386 2.36 -21.20 -35.57
N GLU A 387 2.65 -22.46 -35.27
CA GLU A 387 3.79 -23.19 -35.79
C GLU A 387 3.31 -24.10 -36.92
N TYR A 388 3.97 -24.05 -38.07
CA TYR A 388 3.54 -24.78 -39.27
C TYR A 388 4.72 -25.36 -40.03
N THR A 389 4.43 -26.31 -40.93
CA THR A 389 5.38 -26.81 -41.92
C THR A 389 4.78 -26.59 -43.30
N LEU A 390 5.48 -25.86 -44.18
CA LEU A 390 5.07 -25.61 -45.56
C LEU A 390 6.18 -26.10 -46.48
N ASN A 391 5.87 -27.02 -47.40
CA ASN A 391 6.82 -27.64 -48.31
C ASN A 391 8.07 -28.23 -47.60
N GLY A 392 7.87 -28.83 -46.43
CA GLY A 392 8.96 -29.41 -45.61
C GLY A 392 9.77 -28.40 -44.77
N VAL A 393 9.47 -27.10 -44.86
CA VAL A 393 10.14 -26.06 -44.07
C VAL A 393 9.28 -25.68 -42.87
N LYS A 394 9.85 -25.76 -41.67
CA LYS A 394 9.21 -25.30 -40.42
C LYS A 394 9.19 -23.77 -40.36
N GLY A 395 8.09 -23.21 -39.87
CA GLY A 395 7.92 -21.78 -39.66
C GLY A 395 7.06 -21.47 -38.44
N THR A 396 7.12 -20.21 -38.00
CA THR A 396 6.31 -19.68 -36.90
C THR A 396 5.78 -18.31 -37.29
N ARG A 397 4.50 -18.05 -37.02
CA ARG A 397 3.86 -16.75 -37.17
C ARG A 397 3.13 -16.40 -35.87
N THR A 398 3.07 -15.11 -35.56
CA THR A 398 2.32 -14.59 -34.40
C THR A 398 1.47 -13.41 -34.87
N ALA A 399 0.22 -13.34 -34.41
CA ALA A 399 -0.70 -12.23 -34.67
C ALA A 399 -1.27 -11.72 -33.35
N ALA A 400 -1.34 -10.39 -33.19
CA ALA A 400 -1.96 -9.77 -32.03
C ALA A 400 -3.49 -9.95 -32.05
N GLU A 401 -4.15 -9.74 -30.92
CA GLU A 401 -5.61 -9.81 -30.84
C GLU A 401 -6.27 -8.85 -31.83
N LYS A 402 -7.26 -9.36 -32.58
CA LYS A 402 -7.97 -8.72 -33.71
C LYS A 402 -7.15 -8.54 -34.98
N GLU A 403 -5.94 -9.09 -35.07
CA GLU A 403 -5.20 -9.20 -36.34
C GLU A 403 -5.53 -10.53 -37.04
N THR A 404 -5.54 -10.50 -38.38
CA THR A 404 -5.67 -11.71 -39.20
C THR A 404 -4.28 -12.25 -39.53
N LEU A 405 -4.05 -13.53 -39.22
CA LEU A 405 -2.82 -14.26 -39.56
C LEU A 405 -2.89 -14.89 -40.94
#